data_AF-A0A436W1F8-F1
#
_entry.id   AF-A0A436W1F8-F1
#
_cell.length_a   1.000
_cell.length_b   1.000
_cell.length_c   1.000
_cell.angle_alpha   90.00
_cell.angle_beta   90.00
_cell.angle_gamma   90.00
#
_symmetry.space_group_name_H-M   'P 1'
#
loop_
_entity.id
_entity.type
_entity.pdbx_description
1 polymer ?
#
loop_
_entity_poly.entity_id
_entity_poly.type
_entity_poly.pdbx_seq_one_letter_code
_entity_poly.pdbx_strand_id
1 'polypeptide(L)'
;MPSLRIYIDSLLEGAAPKVPRRELSHLERLELVRRHGDFSLAYSTAVQQKLSYFSDGDGYIAFGTKMKHHFALGDPVVHPSDRLGYIRRFVEAAGGPWFVQIGAETARVLAGLGYQVNRLGIDTRLVLPAHDFSGKRNETVRYSERWLSKKGYSFAEDRRNIFLDEIARLSENWRGERIVKRWEMGFLNRPFA
;
A
#
# COMPACT_ATOMS: atom_id res chain seq x y z
N MET A 1 -10.51 4.88 -29.43
CA MET A 1 -9.33 4.05 -29.72
C MET A 1 -8.45 4.04 -28.47
N PRO A 2 -8.05 2.87 -27.93
CA PRO A 2 -7.06 2.86 -26.86
C PRO A 2 -5.80 3.58 -27.36
N SER A 3 -5.24 4.46 -26.53
CA SER A 3 -4.05 5.23 -26.92
C SER A 3 -2.90 4.28 -27.23
N LEU A 4 -1.99 4.68 -28.13
CA LEU A 4 -0.80 3.92 -28.52
C LEU A 4 -0.01 3.37 -27.30
N ARG A 5 -0.08 4.13 -26.20
CA ARG A 5 0.52 3.79 -24.92
C ARG A 5 -0.13 2.59 -24.25
N ILE A 6 -1.45 2.45 -24.23
CA ILE A 6 -2.14 1.29 -23.65
C ILE A 6 -1.72 0.01 -24.39
N TYR A 7 -1.55 0.10 -25.71
CA TYR A 7 -1.11 -1.01 -26.53
C TYR A 7 0.34 -1.41 -26.22
N ILE A 8 1.25 -0.44 -26.11
CA ILE A 8 2.65 -0.69 -25.72
C ILE A 8 2.72 -1.27 -24.30
N ASP A 9 1.98 -0.71 -23.34
CA ASP A 9 1.92 -1.20 -21.97
C ASP A 9 1.45 -2.66 -21.93
N SER A 10 0.38 -3.00 -22.69
CA SER A 10 -0.12 -4.38 -22.79
C SER A 10 0.88 -5.35 -23.41
N LEU A 11 1.62 -4.94 -24.45
CA LEU A 11 2.68 -5.76 -25.04
C LEU A 11 3.84 -6.00 -24.07
N LEU A 12 4.25 -4.97 -23.32
CA LEU A 12 5.30 -5.08 -22.33
C LEU A 12 4.86 -5.94 -21.14
N GLU A 13 3.62 -5.82 -20.69
CA GLU A 13 3.06 -6.71 -19.65
C GLU A 13 3.01 -8.16 -20.12
N GLY A 14 2.63 -8.41 -21.37
CA GLY A 14 2.61 -9.76 -21.96
C GLY A 14 3.99 -10.41 -22.08
N ALA A 15 5.06 -9.62 -22.11
CA ALA A 15 6.45 -10.09 -22.14
C ALA A 15 7.04 -10.35 -20.75
N ALA A 16 6.34 -10.02 -19.66
CA ALA A 16 6.79 -10.30 -18.30
C ALA A 16 6.67 -11.80 -17.96
N PRO A 17 7.46 -12.31 -16.99
CA PRO A 17 7.29 -13.68 -16.48
C PRO A 17 5.84 -13.94 -16.02
N LYS A 18 5.31 -15.12 -16.34
CA LYS A 18 3.93 -15.47 -15.98
C LYS A 18 3.86 -15.92 -14.52
N VAL A 19 3.48 -14.99 -13.65
CA VAL A 19 3.19 -15.27 -12.25
C VAL A 19 1.81 -15.94 -12.13
N PRO A 20 1.68 -17.08 -11.42
CA PRO A 20 0.38 -17.65 -11.08
C PRO A 20 -0.46 -16.63 -10.30
N ARG A 21 -1.63 -16.28 -10.84
CA ARG A 21 -2.54 -15.33 -10.21
C ARG A 21 -3.72 -16.09 -9.62
N ARG A 22 -4.13 -15.69 -8.43
CA ARG A 22 -5.43 -16.08 -7.88
C ARG A 22 -6.34 -14.87 -7.93
N GLU A 23 -7.51 -15.05 -8.53
CA GLU A 23 -8.58 -14.08 -8.41
C GLU A 23 -9.10 -14.12 -6.96
N LEU A 24 -8.75 -13.10 -6.18
CA LEU A 24 -9.24 -12.91 -4.82
C LEU A 24 -10.35 -11.86 -4.84
N SER A 25 -11.53 -12.23 -4.35
CA SER A 25 -12.61 -11.28 -4.18
C SER A 25 -12.20 -10.15 -3.22
N HIS A 26 -12.93 -9.04 -3.27
CA HIS A 26 -12.70 -7.94 -2.35
C HIS A 26 -12.84 -8.36 -0.88
N LEU A 27 -13.84 -9.19 -0.55
CA LEU A 27 -14.06 -9.68 0.81
C LEU A 27 -12.94 -10.61 1.28
N GLU A 28 -12.47 -11.52 0.42
CA GLU A 28 -11.33 -12.40 0.76
C GLU A 28 -10.06 -11.60 1.05
N ARG A 29 -9.76 -10.57 0.25
CA ARG A 29 -8.58 -9.71 0.46
C ARG A 29 -8.65 -8.99 1.80
N LEU A 30 -9.82 -8.42 2.12
CA LEU A 30 -10.04 -7.76 3.41
C LEU A 30 -9.90 -8.74 4.58
N GLU A 31 -10.39 -9.96 4.44
CA GLU A 31 -10.28 -10.97 5.49
C GLU A 31 -8.85 -11.46 5.70
N LEU A 32 -8.07 -11.62 4.63
CA LEU A 32 -6.65 -11.92 4.73
C LEU A 32 -5.87 -10.77 5.39
N VAL A 33 -6.19 -9.52 5.07
CA VAL A 33 -5.60 -8.35 5.74
C VAL A 33 -5.98 -8.27 7.21
N ARG A 34 -7.23 -8.58 7.58
CA ARG A 34 -7.61 -8.61 9.01
C ARG A 34 -6.80 -9.63 9.80
N ARG A 35 -6.54 -10.79 9.22
CA ARG A 35 -5.82 -11.87 9.89
C ARG A 35 -4.30 -11.64 9.92
N HIS A 36 -3.73 -11.15 8.83
CA HIS A 36 -2.28 -11.15 8.61
C HIS A 36 -1.66 -9.79 8.29
N GLY A 37 -2.47 -8.74 8.14
CA GLY A 37 -2.00 -7.39 7.80
C GLY A 37 -1.39 -6.67 8.99
N ASP A 38 -0.07 -6.53 9.02
CA ASP A 38 0.71 -5.94 10.13
C ASP A 38 1.56 -4.72 9.73
N PHE A 39 1.39 -4.21 8.52
CA PHE A 39 2.15 -3.08 7.94
C PHE A 39 1.24 -1.98 7.41
N SER A 40 1.73 -0.73 7.34
CA SER A 40 0.93 0.47 7.03
C SER A 40 0.23 0.45 5.67
N LEU A 41 0.73 -0.32 4.71
CA LEU A 41 0.11 -0.47 3.38
C LEU A 41 -0.82 -1.67 3.26
N ALA A 42 -0.97 -2.50 4.30
CA ALA A 42 -1.72 -3.77 4.19
C ALA A 42 -3.13 -3.55 3.65
N TYR A 43 -3.86 -2.56 4.18
CA TYR A 43 -5.18 -2.20 3.68
C TYR A 43 -5.16 -1.74 2.21
N SER A 44 -4.17 -0.93 1.81
CA SER A 44 -4.01 -0.49 0.42
C SER A 44 -3.84 -1.67 -0.53
N THR A 45 -3.08 -2.71 -0.14
CA THR A 45 -2.92 -3.91 -0.96
C THR A 45 -4.23 -4.65 -1.23
N ALA A 46 -5.21 -4.58 -0.32
CA ALA A 46 -6.51 -5.22 -0.48
C ALA A 46 -7.52 -4.41 -1.31
N VAL A 47 -7.43 -3.07 -1.29
CA VAL A 47 -8.48 -2.20 -1.85
C VAL A 47 -8.04 -1.38 -3.06
N GLN A 48 -6.74 -1.24 -3.30
CA GLN A 48 -6.24 -0.53 -4.48
C GLN A 48 -6.60 -1.30 -5.76
N GLN A 49 -7.09 -0.56 -6.74
CA GLN A 49 -7.45 -1.11 -8.04
C GLN A 49 -6.20 -1.46 -8.87
N LYS A 50 -6.37 -2.37 -9.84
CA LYS A 50 -5.33 -2.78 -10.81
C LYS A 50 -4.13 -3.50 -10.19
N LEU A 51 -4.27 -4.05 -8.98
CA LEU A 51 -3.32 -5.00 -8.41
C LEU A 51 -3.66 -6.42 -8.84
N SER A 52 -2.63 -7.21 -9.10
CA SER A 52 -2.68 -8.66 -9.23
C SER A 52 -2.23 -9.31 -7.92
N TYR A 53 -2.63 -10.56 -7.70
CA TYR A 53 -2.38 -11.27 -6.44
C TYR A 53 -1.73 -12.62 -6.71
N PHE A 54 -0.51 -12.79 -6.20
CA PHE A 54 0.12 -14.09 -6.08
C PHE A 54 -0.33 -14.70 -4.75
N SER A 55 -1.04 -15.82 -4.78
CA SER A 55 -1.60 -16.46 -3.60
C SER A 55 -1.62 -17.97 -3.79
N ASP A 56 -1.19 -18.69 -2.75
CA ASP A 56 -0.99 -20.14 -2.75
C ASP A 56 -1.54 -20.74 -1.44
N GLY A 57 -2.65 -20.19 -0.94
CA GLY A 57 -3.25 -20.56 0.33
C GLY A 57 -3.71 -19.34 1.14
N ASP A 58 -3.36 -19.33 2.43
CA ASP A 58 -3.83 -18.35 3.42
C ASP A 58 -2.98 -17.06 3.46
N GLY A 59 -2.81 -16.45 2.28
CA GLY A 59 -2.07 -15.20 2.15
C GLY A 59 -1.83 -14.81 0.70
N TYR A 60 -1.32 -13.61 0.50
CA TYR A 60 -1.00 -13.09 -0.82
C TYR A 60 0.19 -12.13 -0.83
N ILE A 61 0.78 -11.96 -2.01
CA ILE A 61 1.62 -10.82 -2.37
C ILE A 61 0.89 -10.03 -3.45
N ALA A 62 0.61 -8.76 -3.16
CA ALA A 62 -0.02 -7.85 -4.12
C ALA A 62 1.05 -7.21 -5.00
N PHE A 63 0.85 -7.24 -6.31
CA PHE A 63 1.82 -6.74 -7.26
C PHE A 63 1.17 -6.08 -8.48
N GLY A 64 1.94 -5.24 -9.16
CA GLY A 64 1.60 -4.72 -10.48
C GLY A 64 2.72 -5.04 -11.47
N THR A 65 2.39 -5.14 -12.75
CA THR A 65 3.38 -5.32 -13.82
C THR A 65 3.58 -4.00 -14.54
N LYS A 66 4.83 -3.56 -14.72
CA LYS A 66 5.18 -2.38 -15.52
C LYS A 66 6.49 -2.64 -16.24
N MET A 67 6.60 -2.22 -17.50
CA MET A 67 7.85 -2.31 -18.28
C MET A 67 8.50 -3.71 -18.24
N LYS A 68 7.70 -4.78 -18.37
CA LYS A 68 8.12 -6.20 -18.28
C LYS A 68 8.55 -6.69 -16.88
N HIS A 69 8.50 -5.85 -15.85
CA HIS A 69 8.87 -6.20 -14.48
C HIS A 69 7.66 -6.23 -13.55
N HIS A 70 7.70 -7.12 -12.57
CA HIS A 70 6.72 -7.18 -11.49
C HIS A 70 7.20 -6.36 -10.30
N PHE A 71 6.31 -5.58 -9.73
CA PHE A 71 6.54 -4.76 -8.54
C PHE A 71 5.58 -5.23 -7.46
N ALA A 72 6.10 -5.84 -6.40
CA ALA A 72 5.34 -6.11 -5.17
C ALA A 72 5.16 -4.80 -4.37
N LEU A 73 3.93 -4.56 -3.91
CA LEU A 73 3.57 -3.41 -3.09
C LEU A 73 3.49 -3.83 -1.62
N GLY A 74 4.42 -3.35 -0.81
CA GLY A 74 4.48 -3.67 0.61
C GLY A 74 4.89 -5.11 0.90
N ASP A 75 4.74 -5.50 2.17
CA ASP A 75 5.08 -6.84 2.65
C ASP A 75 4.03 -7.88 2.22
N PRO A 76 4.37 -9.18 2.20
CA PRO A 76 3.38 -10.24 2.02
C PRO A 76 2.31 -10.20 3.13
N VAL A 77 1.03 -10.28 2.74
CA VAL A 77 -0.10 -10.45 3.66
C VAL A 77 -0.30 -11.94 3.88
N VAL A 78 0.43 -12.48 4.85
CA VAL A 78 0.45 -13.91 5.20
C VAL A 78 0.91 -14.06 6.65
N HIS A 79 0.60 -15.19 7.28
CA HIS A 79 1.12 -15.51 8.60
C HIS A 79 2.66 -15.37 8.66
N PRO A 80 3.24 -14.78 9.73
CA PRO A 80 4.68 -14.50 9.78
C PRO A 80 5.60 -15.70 9.53
N SER A 81 5.20 -16.91 9.94
CA SER A 81 5.97 -18.14 9.69
C SER A 81 6.14 -18.47 8.21
N ASP A 82 5.18 -18.05 7.38
CA ASP A 82 5.09 -18.46 5.98
C ASP A 82 5.66 -17.41 5.03
N ARG A 83 5.97 -16.21 5.56
CA ARG A 83 6.47 -15.05 4.83
C ARG A 83 7.70 -15.38 3.98
N LEU A 84 8.68 -16.09 4.55
CA LEU A 84 9.88 -16.54 3.83
C LEU A 84 9.54 -17.43 2.63
N GLY A 85 8.63 -18.39 2.83
CA GLY A 85 8.20 -19.32 1.79
C GLY A 85 7.48 -18.59 0.65
N TYR A 86 6.56 -17.68 0.99
CA TYR A 86 5.82 -16.86 0.02
C TYR A 86 6.75 -15.99 -0.82
N ILE A 87 7.72 -15.32 -0.20
CA ILE A 87 8.70 -14.48 -0.92
C ILE A 87 9.49 -15.32 -1.92
N ARG A 88 10.01 -16.47 -1.51
CA ARG A 88 10.80 -17.36 -2.38
C ARG A 88 10.00 -17.82 -3.61
N ARG A 89 8.79 -18.34 -3.39
CA ARG A 89 7.92 -18.81 -4.49
C ARG A 89 7.53 -17.68 -5.44
N PHE A 90 7.25 -16.49 -4.89
CA PHE A 90 6.96 -15.34 -5.74
C PHE A 90 8.18 -14.87 -6.53
N VAL A 91 9.37 -14.80 -5.93
CA VAL A 91 10.62 -14.42 -6.62
C VAL A 91 10.92 -15.37 -7.77
N GLU A 92 10.75 -16.67 -7.54
CA GLU A 92 10.90 -17.72 -8.56
C GLU A 92 9.88 -17.54 -9.69
N ALA A 93 8.59 -17.45 -9.36
CA ALA A 93 7.52 -17.31 -10.35
C ALA A 93 7.59 -15.99 -11.15
N ALA A 94 8.05 -14.91 -10.51
CA ALA A 94 8.09 -13.58 -11.09
C ALA A 94 9.43 -13.25 -11.78
N GLY A 95 10.44 -14.13 -11.70
CA GLY A 95 11.71 -13.97 -12.42
C GLY A 95 12.49 -12.72 -12.02
N GLY A 96 12.65 -12.47 -10.72
CA GLY A 96 13.34 -11.29 -10.20
C GLY A 96 12.44 -10.03 -10.08
N PRO A 97 11.29 -10.12 -9.37
CA PRO A 97 10.41 -8.98 -9.11
C PRO A 97 11.10 -7.93 -8.24
N TRP A 98 10.64 -6.68 -8.29
CA TRP A 98 11.04 -5.61 -7.40
C TRP A 98 10.07 -5.54 -6.21
N PHE A 99 10.56 -5.17 -5.04
CA PHE A 99 9.74 -4.97 -3.85
C PHE A 99 9.84 -3.52 -3.41
N VAL A 100 8.69 -2.87 -3.18
CA VAL A 100 8.64 -1.43 -2.87
C VAL A 100 7.85 -1.19 -1.60
N GLN A 101 8.37 -0.32 -0.73
CA GLN A 101 7.78 0.03 0.57
C GLN A 101 7.60 -1.18 1.51
N ILE A 102 8.60 -2.07 1.55
CA ILE A 102 8.64 -3.24 2.44
C ILE A 102 9.27 -2.91 3.81
N GLY A 103 8.92 -3.69 4.81
CA GLY A 103 9.54 -3.69 6.12
C GLY A 103 10.91 -4.38 6.15
N ALA A 104 11.60 -4.23 7.29
CA ALA A 104 12.95 -4.74 7.50
C ALA A 104 13.03 -6.28 7.47
N GLU A 105 11.95 -6.99 7.79
CA GLU A 105 11.93 -8.46 7.78
C GLU A 105 11.97 -9.01 6.35
N THR A 106 11.07 -8.53 5.49
CA THR A 106 11.04 -8.86 4.06
C THR A 106 12.34 -8.45 3.39
N ALA A 107 12.88 -7.28 3.73
CA ALA A 107 14.17 -6.82 3.20
C ALA A 107 15.33 -7.77 3.57
N ARG A 108 15.38 -8.28 4.81
CA ARG A 108 16.39 -9.27 5.23
C ARG A 108 16.26 -10.58 4.46
N VAL A 109 15.02 -11.05 4.24
CA VAL A 109 14.77 -12.24 3.43
C VAL A 109 15.28 -12.04 2.00
N LEU A 110 14.94 -10.92 1.37
CA LEU A 110 15.36 -10.60 0.01
C LEU A 110 16.88 -10.47 -0.12
N ALA A 111 17.54 -9.82 0.84
CA ALA A 111 19.01 -9.74 0.87
C ALA A 111 19.65 -11.14 0.88
N GLY A 112 19.07 -12.09 1.63
CA GLY A 112 19.49 -13.50 1.62
C GLY A 112 19.24 -14.22 0.28
N LEU A 113 18.39 -13.66 -0.59
CA LEU A 113 18.15 -14.13 -1.96
C LEU A 113 19.01 -13.37 -3.00
N GLY A 114 19.96 -12.54 -2.56
CA GLY A 114 20.87 -11.78 -3.43
C GLY A 114 20.33 -10.41 -3.87
N TYR A 115 19.22 -9.94 -3.31
CA TYR A 115 18.70 -8.61 -3.62
C TYR A 115 19.55 -7.50 -2.99
N GLN A 116 19.69 -6.40 -3.72
CA GLN A 116 20.15 -5.13 -3.16
C GLN A 116 18.99 -4.44 -2.45
N VAL A 117 19.22 -4.00 -1.21
CA VAL A 117 18.22 -3.32 -0.38
C VAL A 117 18.61 -1.86 -0.20
N ASN A 118 17.74 -0.96 -0.62
CA ASN A 118 17.92 0.49 -0.45
C ASN A 118 16.87 1.03 0.52
N ARG A 119 17.30 1.89 1.45
CA ARG A 119 16.39 2.56 2.38
C ARG A 119 15.63 3.66 1.66
N LEU A 120 14.32 3.49 1.52
CA LEU A 120 13.43 4.47 0.89
C LEU A 120 12.97 5.56 1.88
N GLY A 121 12.76 5.22 3.15
CA GLY A 121 12.16 6.13 4.12
C GLY A 121 12.08 5.55 5.53
N ILE A 122 11.19 6.11 6.34
CA ILE A 122 10.87 5.67 7.71
C ILE A 122 9.35 5.61 7.85
N ASP A 123 8.85 4.53 8.42
CA ASP A 123 7.47 4.44 8.91
C ASP A 123 7.46 4.71 10.42
N THR A 124 6.58 5.63 10.87
CA THR A 124 6.54 6.07 12.27
C THR A 124 5.36 5.41 12.99
N ARG A 125 5.67 4.56 13.96
CA ARG A 125 4.67 3.86 14.78
C ARG A 125 4.53 4.49 16.16
N LEU A 126 3.29 4.82 16.53
CA LEU A 126 2.91 5.12 17.92
C LEU A 126 2.33 3.87 18.56
N VAL A 127 2.96 3.39 19.63
CA VAL A 127 2.48 2.21 20.37
C VAL A 127 1.45 2.67 21.39
N LEU A 128 0.18 2.34 21.18
CA LEU A 128 -0.91 2.65 22.10
C LEU A 128 -1.25 1.39 22.93
N PRO A 129 -1.59 1.54 24.23
CA PRO A 129 -1.70 2.79 24.99
C PRO A 129 -0.36 3.31 25.57
N ALA A 130 0.77 2.67 25.27
CA ALA A 130 2.07 2.99 25.88
C ALA A 130 2.56 4.44 25.62
N HIS A 131 2.07 5.09 24.56
CA HIS A 131 2.38 6.49 24.27
C HIS A 131 1.46 7.44 25.05
N ASP A 132 2.07 8.23 25.95
CA ASP A 132 1.39 9.30 26.67
C ASP A 132 1.54 10.65 25.92
N PHE A 133 0.41 11.32 25.69
CA PHE A 133 0.35 12.65 25.07
C PHE A 133 0.57 13.80 26.08
N SER A 134 0.91 13.51 27.33
CA SER A 134 1.31 14.49 28.33
C SER A 134 2.74 15.01 28.11
N GLY A 135 3.19 15.94 28.96
CA GLY A 135 4.57 16.44 28.97
C GLY A 135 4.91 17.47 27.88
N LYS A 136 6.13 18.01 27.96
CA LYS A 136 6.61 19.12 27.10
C LYS A 136 6.71 18.75 25.63
N ARG A 137 7.09 17.50 25.31
CA ARG A 137 7.24 17.02 23.93
C ARG A 137 5.93 17.08 23.12
N ASN A 138 4.79 16.97 23.79
CA ASN A 138 3.47 16.98 23.19
C ASN A 138 2.73 18.33 23.39
N GLU A 139 3.42 19.36 23.87
CA GLU A 139 2.82 20.68 24.14
C GLU A 139 2.19 21.28 22.89
N THR A 140 2.88 21.22 21.75
CA THR A 140 2.36 21.72 20.47
C THR A 140 1.08 21.00 20.06
N VAL A 141 1.01 19.67 20.22
CA VAL A 141 -0.19 18.89 19.88
C VAL A 141 -1.38 19.33 20.73
N ARG A 142 -1.20 19.44 22.06
CA ARG A 142 -2.26 19.90 22.98
C ARG A 142 -2.68 21.35 22.73
N TYR A 143 -1.73 22.21 22.37
CA TYR A 143 -2.05 23.59 22.01
C TYR A 143 -2.89 23.65 20.72
N SER A 144 -2.48 22.92 19.68
CA SER A 144 -3.21 22.83 18.41
C SER A 144 -4.63 22.29 18.60
N GLU A 145 -4.80 21.24 19.40
CA GLU A 145 -6.11 20.68 19.74
C GLU A 145 -7.01 21.75 20.38
N ARG A 146 -6.56 22.41 21.45
CA ARG A 146 -7.33 23.47 22.14
C ARG A 146 -7.66 24.64 21.22
N TRP A 147 -6.71 25.03 20.37
CA TRP A 147 -6.91 26.10 19.40
C TRP A 147 -7.99 25.74 18.37
N LEU A 148 -7.95 24.52 17.83
CA LEU A 148 -8.97 24.01 16.91
C LEU A 148 -10.35 23.98 17.56
N SER A 149 -10.46 23.46 18.79
CA SER A 149 -11.72 23.44 19.53
C SER A 149 -12.27 24.85 19.79
N LYS A 150 -11.42 25.81 20.18
CA LYS A 150 -11.82 27.22 20.37
C LYS A 150 -12.30 27.87 19.08
N LYS A 151 -11.83 27.40 17.92
CA LYS A 151 -12.26 27.85 16.60
C LYS A 151 -13.50 27.10 16.08
N GLY A 152 -14.11 26.24 16.90
CA GLY A 152 -15.34 25.52 16.56
C GLY A 152 -15.10 24.27 15.69
N TYR A 153 -13.86 23.83 15.52
CA TYR A 153 -13.59 22.56 14.85
C TYR A 153 -13.91 21.39 15.78
N SER A 154 -14.48 20.33 15.20
CA SER A 154 -14.76 19.07 15.88
C SER A 154 -14.31 17.91 15.01
N PHE A 155 -14.09 16.75 15.63
CA PHE A 155 -13.79 15.49 14.95
C PHE A 155 -14.85 14.46 15.33
N ALA A 156 -15.33 13.71 14.35
CA ALA A 156 -16.29 12.63 14.56
C ALA A 156 -15.96 11.47 13.63
N GLU A 157 -16.11 10.23 14.11
CA GLU A 157 -16.17 9.06 13.25
C GLU A 157 -17.60 8.92 12.71
N ASP A 158 -17.87 9.50 11.54
CA ASP A 158 -19.15 9.34 10.88
C ASP A 158 -19.15 8.10 9.96
N ARG A 159 -20.05 7.15 10.26
CA ARG A 159 -20.27 5.93 9.48
C ARG A 159 -21.62 5.93 8.74
N ARG A 160 -22.39 7.01 8.83
CA ARG A 160 -23.78 7.09 8.37
C ARG A 160 -24.02 8.25 7.39
N ASN A 161 -23.40 9.41 7.60
CA ASN A 161 -23.58 10.59 6.73
C ASN A 161 -22.26 10.97 6.05
N ILE A 162 -21.84 10.14 5.08
CA ILE A 162 -20.64 10.42 4.29
C ILE A 162 -21.03 11.33 3.11
N PHE A 163 -20.61 12.61 3.15
CA PHE A 163 -20.81 13.57 2.07
C PHE A 163 -19.79 13.36 0.93
N LEU A 164 -20.01 12.33 0.11
CA LEU A 164 -19.06 11.92 -0.93
C LEU A 164 -18.68 13.06 -1.90
N ASP A 165 -19.64 13.89 -2.30
CA ASP A 165 -19.37 15.02 -3.21
C ASP A 165 -18.46 16.09 -2.59
N GLU A 166 -18.60 16.35 -1.29
CA GLU A 166 -17.75 17.30 -0.58
C GLU A 166 -16.32 16.76 -0.43
N ILE A 167 -16.19 15.47 -0.12
CA ILE A 167 -14.91 14.77 -0.05
C ILE A 167 -14.22 14.79 -1.42
N ALA A 168 -14.96 14.51 -2.49
CA ALA A 168 -14.44 14.54 -3.85
C ALA A 168 -13.96 15.94 -4.24
N ARG A 169 -14.75 16.98 -3.94
CA ARG A 169 -14.37 18.38 -4.18
C ARG A 169 -13.14 18.80 -3.38
N LEU A 170 -13.07 18.43 -2.10
CA LEU A 170 -11.89 18.70 -1.26
C LEU A 170 -10.63 18.01 -1.81
N SER A 171 -10.76 16.75 -2.22
CA SER A 171 -9.68 15.97 -2.85
C SER A 171 -9.18 16.60 -4.15
N GLU A 172 -10.10 17.04 -5.03
CA GLU A 172 -9.74 17.71 -6.29
C GLU A 172 -9.03 19.04 -6.03
N ASN A 173 -9.58 19.88 -5.14
CA ASN A 173 -8.96 21.16 -4.78
C ASN A 173 -7.54 20.98 -4.24
N TRP A 174 -7.35 20.02 -3.33
CA TRP A 174 -6.02 19.74 -2.77
C TRP A 174 -5.03 19.21 -3.82
N ARG A 175 -5.47 18.36 -4.75
CA ARG A 175 -4.64 17.84 -5.84
C ARG A 175 -4.31 18.89 -6.90
N GLY A 176 -5.20 19.85 -7.16
CA GLY A 176 -5.02 20.90 -8.16
C GLY A 176 -3.74 21.73 -7.96
N GLU A 177 -3.34 21.91 -6.70
CA GLU A 177 -2.16 22.67 -6.27
C GLU A 177 -0.86 21.84 -6.20
N ARG A 178 -0.89 20.52 -6.45
CA ARG A 178 0.30 19.67 -6.38
C ARG A 178 1.11 19.72 -7.69
N ILE A 179 2.44 19.70 -7.55
CA ILE A 179 3.39 19.69 -8.68
C ILE A 179 3.31 18.36 -9.45
N VAL A 180 3.20 17.24 -8.74
CA VAL A 180 3.11 15.91 -9.35
C VAL A 180 1.65 15.58 -9.63
N LYS A 181 1.23 15.83 -10.88
CA LYS A 181 -0.13 15.54 -11.38
C LYS A 181 -0.24 14.18 -12.09
N ARG A 182 0.82 13.38 -12.10
CA ARG A 182 0.95 12.19 -12.98
C ARG A 182 0.48 10.88 -12.32
N TRP A 183 -0.15 10.06 -13.16
CA TRP A 183 -0.55 8.66 -12.94
C TRP A 183 0.61 7.71 -12.58
N GLU A 184 1.86 8.12 -12.83
CA GLU A 184 3.07 7.31 -12.62
C GLU A 184 3.18 6.82 -11.15
N MET A 185 2.74 7.66 -10.21
CA MET A 185 2.72 7.36 -8.77
C MET A 185 1.52 6.51 -8.32
N GLY A 186 0.51 6.26 -9.17
CA GLY A 186 -0.73 5.59 -8.76
C GLY A 186 -0.55 4.13 -8.30
N PHE A 187 0.61 3.52 -8.58
CA PHE A 187 0.97 2.22 -8.01
C PHE A 187 1.44 2.35 -6.55
N LEU A 188 2.22 3.38 -6.24
CA LEU A 188 2.81 3.62 -4.92
C LEU A 188 1.88 4.39 -3.98
N ASN A 189 0.97 5.17 -4.55
CA ASN A 189 -0.01 5.97 -3.85
C ASN A 189 -1.41 5.53 -4.30
N ARG A 190 -2.17 4.94 -3.38
CA ARG A 190 -3.55 4.56 -3.65
C ARG A 190 -4.36 5.79 -4.05
N PRO A 191 -4.97 5.84 -5.25
CA PRO A 191 -5.89 6.91 -5.59
C PRO A 191 -7.14 6.84 -4.69
N PHE A 192 -7.63 8.00 -4.26
CA PHE A 192 -9.01 8.09 -3.77
C PHE A 192 -9.92 7.96 -5.00
N ALA A 193 -10.71 6.90 -5.04
CA ALA A 193 -11.77 6.71 -6.03
C ALA A 193 -13.09 7.21 -5.45
#